data_AF-A0A6G9W877-F1
#
_entry.id   AF-A0A6G9W877-F1
#
_cell.length_a   1.000
_cell.length_b   1.000
_cell.length_c   1.000
_cell.angle_alpha   90.00
_cell.angle_beta   90.00
_cell.angle_gamma   90.00
#
_symmetry.space_group_name_H-M   'P 1'
#
loop_
_entity.id
_entity.type
_entity.pdbx_description
1 polymer ?
#
loop_
_entity_poly.entity_id
_entity_poly.type
_entity_poly.pdbx_seq_one_letter_code
_entity_poly.pdbx_strand_id
1 'polypeptide(L)' 'MATHHHETTEHKVGTMDISEQQRTFAGFIKLATWTTILSILVLIFLALANS' A
#
# COMPACT_ATOMS: atom_id res chain seq x y z
N MET A 1 29.33 -8.13 -35.50
CA MET A 1 29.27 -7.45 -34.19
C MET A 1 27.97 -6.66 -34.19
N ALA A 2 26.90 -7.19 -33.58
CA ALA A 2 25.59 -6.55 -33.60
C ALA A 2 25.64 -5.28 -32.76
N THR A 3 25.30 -4.14 -33.36
CA THR A 3 25.20 -2.84 -32.70
C THR A 3 23.94 -2.82 -31.84
N HIS A 4 24.08 -3.13 -30.56
CA HIS A 4 23.04 -2.88 -29.57
C HIS A 4 22.90 -1.37 -29.38
N HIS A 5 21.99 -0.74 -30.13
CA HIS A 5 21.56 0.64 -29.89
C HIS A 5 20.86 0.70 -28.53
N HIS A 6 21.59 1.07 -27.49
CA HIS A 6 21.01 1.42 -26.20
C HIS A 6 20.33 2.79 -26.40
N GLU A 7 19.04 2.79 -26.72
CA GLU A 7 18.24 4.00 -26.65
C GLU A 7 18.17 4.37 -25.17
N THR A 8 19.02 5.30 -24.72
CA THR A 8 18.95 5.86 -23.37
C THR A 8 17.66 6.66 -23.27
N THR A 9 16.57 5.98 -22.91
CA THR A 9 15.36 6.63 -22.44
C THR A 9 15.72 7.30 -21.12
N GLU A 10 16.11 8.57 -21.19
CA GLU A 10 16.52 9.34 -20.01
C GLU A 10 15.31 9.46 -19.07
N HIS A 11 15.29 8.65 -18.01
CA HIS A 11 14.20 8.66 -17.04
C HIS A 11 14.20 9.99 -16.28
N LYS A 12 13.19 10.83 -16.52
CA LYS A 12 13.01 12.07 -15.77
C LYS A 12 12.45 11.76 -14.38
N VAL A 13 13.23 12.10 -13.36
CA VAL A 13 12.84 11.91 -11.96
C VAL A 13 11.54 12.65 -11.67
N GLY A 14 10.61 11.98 -11.00
CA GLY A 14 9.33 12.57 -10.57
C GLY A 14 8.23 12.58 -11.64
N THR A 15 8.50 12.11 -12.86
CA THR A 15 7.46 11.98 -13.91
C THR A 15 6.98 10.56 -14.12
N MET A 16 7.41 9.62 -13.28
CA MET A 16 6.89 8.25 -13.29
C MET A 16 5.42 8.27 -12.89
N ASP A 17 4.58 7.53 -13.61
CA ASP A 17 3.19 7.31 -13.21
C ASP A 17 3.17 6.54 -11.87
N ILE A 18 2.45 7.11 -10.90
CA ILE A 18 2.31 6.55 -9.55
C ILE A 18 0.89 6.11 -9.22
N SER A 19 0.03 5.95 -10.22
CA SER A 19 -1.40 5.62 -10.04
C SER A 19 -1.61 4.35 -9.23
N GLU A 20 -0.80 3.31 -9.47
CA GLU A 20 -0.89 2.04 -8.74
C GLU A 20 -0.43 2.16 -7.27
N GLN A 21 0.58 2.99 -7.00
CA GLN A 21 1.08 3.26 -5.65
C GLN A 21 0.04 4.04 -4.84
N GLN A 22 -0.60 5.04 -5.44
CA GLN A 22 -1.69 5.78 -4.81
C GLN A 22 -2.88 4.86 -4.51
N ARG A 23 -3.27 4.00 -5.46
CA ARG A 23 -4.33 3.00 -5.27
C ARG A 23 -3.99 2.03 -4.14
N THR A 24 -2.76 1.55 -4.11
CA THR A 24 -2.26 0.64 -3.07
C THR A 24 -2.30 1.30 -1.70
N PHE A 25 -1.85 2.56 -1.60
CA PHE A 25 -1.89 3.31 -0.34
C PHE A 25 -3.33 3.51 0.16
N ALA A 26 -4.25 3.88 -0.72
CA ALA A 26 -5.67 3.97 -0.36
C ALA A 26 -6.22 2.63 0.13
N GLY A 27 -5.84 1.53 -0.53
CA GLY A 27 -6.16 0.17 -0.08
C GLY A 27 -5.60 -0.14 1.31
N PHE A 28 -4.32 0.17 1.53
CA PHE A 28 -3.64 -0.01 2.81
C PHE A 28 -4.34 0.72 3.95
N ILE A 29 -4.70 2.01 3.77
CA ILE A 29 -5.40 2.79 4.81
C ILE A 29 -6.76 2.17 5.16
N LYS A 30 -7.50 1.69 4.15
CA LYS A 30 -8.77 0.99 4.39
C LYS A 30 -8.54 -0.29 5.20
N LEU A 31 -7.58 -1.11 4.80
CA LEU A 31 -7.25 -2.35 5.54
C LEU A 31 -6.83 -2.04 6.98
N ALA A 32 -5.92 -1.09 7.18
CA ALA A 32 -5.46 -0.68 8.50
C ALA A 32 -6.62 -0.23 9.40
N THR A 33 -7.55 0.57 8.86
CA THR A 33 -8.73 1.03 9.59
C THR A 33 -9.60 -0.15 10.05
N TRP A 34 -9.87 -1.11 9.16
CA TRP A 34 -10.66 -2.30 9.50
C TRP A 34 -9.95 -3.19 10.52
N THR A 35 -8.64 -3.37 10.40
CA THR A 35 -7.84 -4.11 11.38
C THR A 35 -7.90 -3.45 12.74
N THR A 36 -7.73 -2.13 12.83
CA THR A 36 -7.83 -1.39 14.10
C THR A 36 -9.20 -1.55 14.74
N ILE A 37 -10.29 -1.39 13.98
CA ILE A 37 -11.66 -1.57 14.48
C ILE A 37 -11.84 -2.99 15.01
N LEU A 38 -11.43 -4.01 14.24
CA LEU A 38 -11.56 -5.41 14.65
C LEU A 38 -10.78 -5.69 15.93
N SER A 39 -9.54 -5.20 16.04
CA SER A 39 -8.73 -5.34 17.26
C SER A 39 -9.43 -4.74 18.48
N ILE A 40 -9.99 -3.53 18.36
CA ILE A 40 -10.74 -2.88 19.46
C ILE A 40 -11.97 -3.72 19.84
N LEU A 41 -12.75 -4.17 18.86
CA LEU A 41 -13.95 -4.98 19.11
C LEU A 41 -13.60 -6.29 19.84
N VAL A 42 -12.52 -6.96 19.43
CA VAL A 42 -12.05 -8.19 20.08
C VAL A 42 -11.60 -7.90 21.52
N LEU A 43 -10.87 -6.81 21.76
CA LEU A 43 -10.44 -6.43 23.11
C LEU A 43 -11.62 -6.11 24.03
N ILE A 44 -12.62 -5.37 23.53
CA ILE A 44 -13.86 -5.08 24.28
C ILE A 44 -14.60 -6.38 24.59
N PHE A 45 -14.78 -7.26 23.60
CA PHE A 45 -15.44 -8.55 23.78
C PHE A 45 -14.71 -9.39 24.83
N LEU A 46 -13.38 -9.50 24.75
CA LEU A 46 -12.57 -10.23 25.71
C LEU A 46 -12.73 -9.65 27.12
N ALA A 47 -12.71 -8.32 27.25
CA ALA A 47 -12.91 -7.66 28.54
C ALA A 47 -14.30 -7.94 29.14
N LEU A 48 -15.36 -8.02 28.33
CA LEU A 48 -16.72 -8.30 28.80
C LEU A 48 -16.98 -9.79 29.05
N ALA A 49 -16.38 -10.68 28.25
CA ALA A 49 -16.58 -12.12 28.36
C ALA A 49 -15.68 -12.76 29.42
N ASN A 50 -14.55 -12.14 29.73
CA ASN A 50 -13.55 -12.58 30.70
C ASN A 50 -13.36 -11.53 31.83
N SER A 51 -14.40 -10.75 32.14
CA SER A 51 -14.45 -9.92 33.35
C SER A 51 -14.67 -10.76 34.60
#